data_AF-A0A6A6DIT3-F1
#
_entry.id   AF-A0A6A6DIT3-F1
#
_cell.length_a   1.000
_cell.length_b   1.000
_cell.length_c   1.000
_cell.angle_alpha   90.00
_cell.angle_beta   90.00
_cell.angle_gamma   90.00
#
_symmetry.space_group_name_H-M   'P 1'
#
loop_
_entity.id
_entity.type
_entity.pdbx_description
1 polymer ?
#
loop_
_entity_poly.entity_id
_entity_poly.type
_entity_poly.pdbx_seq_one_letter_code
_entity_poly.pdbx_strand_id
1 'polypeptide(L)'
;MADEPLPFQSDSNPPSPIHASNPSNEPEQPHEHPQNRPEIERILGLASFPEQVDNFARLRSCFKPEDDSHSYPAIQAYLSGELELEDAVNKIAEPIEKAYSSADHGCALDPSNPNSGSSRNRSTEGFLRDLWYSVLHSAKRIPWNDSLQEKLLSLVQTVKLRPDPPRNFDIKKTKSDGVLSSSTLWSSLLLLGPTTRESFNDSPGVQAGYQPPEIAAWANFNAFLARLTSSSIANFWIYAIWELRSALETRHEKTKKYTLDAAVPSAAVWVLILGKTLYDKEEDLTPKEANHGSPARPGELWQGGKPEFSKARWGFWRGRFAEVAEDEGLRMETSRIAGMASEFMGKVERE
;
A
#
# COMPACT_ATOMS: atom_id res chain seq x y z
N MET A 1 -68.26 52.02 7.58
CA MET A 1 -68.84 50.67 7.77
C MET A 1 -67.67 49.73 7.58
N ALA A 2 -66.97 49.38 8.66
CA ALA A 2 -67.31 48.27 9.58
C ALA A 2 -67.03 46.94 8.86
N ASP A 3 -66.16 46.04 9.31
CA ASP A 3 -66.06 45.47 10.66
C ASP A 3 -64.65 44.96 11.03
N GLU A 4 -64.49 44.80 12.35
CA GLU A 4 -63.39 44.22 13.13
C GLU A 4 -63.61 42.66 13.27
N PRO A 5 -62.97 41.88 14.19
CA PRO A 5 -61.72 41.09 14.01
C PRO A 5 -61.82 39.56 14.33
N LEU A 6 -60.65 38.88 14.38
CA LEU A 6 -60.25 37.62 15.10
C LEU A 6 -60.38 36.25 14.37
N PRO A 7 -59.66 35.17 14.80
CA PRO A 7 -58.49 35.03 15.70
C PRO A 7 -57.34 34.14 15.17
N PHE A 8 -56.19 34.23 15.85
CA PHE A 8 -55.14 33.20 15.91
C PHE A 8 -55.66 31.96 16.66
N GLN A 9 -55.47 30.76 16.10
CA GLN A 9 -55.60 29.50 16.83
C GLN A 9 -54.26 28.76 16.82
N SER A 10 -53.83 28.42 18.02
CA SER A 10 -52.71 27.54 18.39
C SER A 10 -53.08 26.09 18.15
N ASP A 11 -52.18 25.30 17.57
CA ASP A 11 -52.12 23.86 17.83
C ASP A 11 -50.66 23.41 17.98
N SER A 12 -50.24 23.42 19.24
CA SER A 12 -49.12 22.63 19.75
C SER A 12 -49.54 21.17 19.82
N ASN A 13 -48.80 20.28 19.15
CA ASN A 13 -48.79 18.85 19.44
C ASN A 13 -47.33 18.32 19.53
N PRO A 14 -47.05 17.39 20.45
CA PRO A 14 -45.71 17.04 20.92
C PRO A 14 -44.95 16.13 19.94
N PRO A 15 -43.60 16.05 20.04
CA PRO A 15 -42.84 15.10 19.23
C PRO A 15 -43.11 13.66 19.70
N SER A 16 -43.42 12.80 18.73
CA SER A 16 -43.61 11.36 18.91
C SER A 16 -42.34 10.66 19.41
N PRO A 17 -42.47 9.46 20.04
CA PRO A 17 -41.41 8.85 20.81
C PRO A 17 -40.23 8.37 19.95
N ILE A 18 -39.03 8.51 20.52
CA ILE A 18 -37.78 7.93 20.01
C ILE A 18 -37.98 6.42 19.85
N HIS A 19 -37.99 5.95 18.60
CA HIS A 19 -37.88 4.53 18.30
C HIS A 19 -36.50 4.04 18.75
N ALA A 20 -36.51 3.00 19.58
CA ALA A 20 -35.33 2.26 20.00
C ALA A 20 -34.49 1.82 18.79
N SER A 21 -33.20 2.13 18.84
CA SER A 21 -32.21 1.77 17.82
C SER A 21 -32.07 0.25 17.75
N ASN A 22 -32.26 -0.30 16.55
CA ASN A 22 -31.98 -1.70 16.23
C ASN A 22 -30.45 -1.91 16.24
N PRO A 23 -29.90 -2.93 16.90
CA PRO A 23 -28.44 -3.15 17.01
C PRO A 23 -27.77 -3.65 15.72
N SER A 24 -28.46 -3.64 14.58
CA SER A 24 -28.01 -4.24 13.32
C SER A 24 -27.53 -3.24 12.26
N ASN A 25 -27.60 -1.93 12.52
CA ASN A 25 -27.15 -0.92 11.56
C ASN A 25 -25.68 -0.54 11.80
N GLU A 26 -24.76 -1.48 11.59
CA GLU A 26 -23.42 -1.06 11.20
C GLU A 26 -23.53 -0.36 9.84
N PRO A 27 -22.92 0.82 9.65
CA PRO A 27 -22.99 1.52 8.37
C PRO A 27 -22.37 0.66 7.29
N GLU A 28 -23.16 0.37 6.25
CA GLU A 28 -22.80 -0.46 5.11
C GLU A 28 -21.49 0.04 4.50
N GLN A 29 -20.50 -0.85 4.36
CA GLN A 29 -19.19 -0.49 3.85
C GLN A 29 -19.28 -0.26 2.33
N PRO A 30 -18.77 0.87 1.79
CA PRO A 30 -18.99 1.26 0.40
C PRO A 30 -18.42 0.31 -0.68
N HIS A 31 -17.63 -0.70 -0.29
CA HIS A 31 -17.07 -1.71 -1.19
C HIS A 31 -17.60 -3.12 -0.94
N GLU A 32 -18.58 -3.30 -0.05
CA GLU A 32 -19.28 -4.57 0.12
C GLU A 32 -20.50 -4.61 -0.80
N HIS A 33 -20.26 -4.90 -2.09
CA HIS A 33 -21.37 -5.19 -2.98
C HIS A 33 -22.15 -6.38 -2.39
N PRO A 34 -23.48 -6.31 -2.19
CA PRO A 34 -24.24 -7.36 -1.49
C PRO A 34 -24.05 -8.76 -2.06
N GLN A 35 -23.77 -8.86 -3.36
CA GLN A 35 -23.50 -10.11 -4.07
C GLN A 35 -22.18 -10.79 -3.68
N ASN A 36 -21.21 -10.03 -3.14
CA ASN A 36 -19.90 -10.56 -2.74
C ASN A 36 -19.89 -11.08 -1.30
N ARG A 37 -20.94 -10.82 -0.50
CA ARG A 37 -20.99 -11.20 0.93
C ARG A 37 -20.74 -12.70 1.18
N PRO A 38 -21.36 -13.65 0.46
CA PRO A 38 -21.10 -15.08 0.67
C PRO A 38 -19.64 -15.46 0.38
N GLU A 39 -19.05 -14.82 -0.64
CA GLU A 39 -17.65 -15.08 -1.01
C GLU A 39 -16.68 -14.47 0.02
N ILE A 40 -16.97 -13.28 0.54
CA ILE A 40 -16.20 -12.69 1.64
C ILE A 40 -16.22 -13.61 2.87
N GLU A 41 -17.39 -14.10 3.27
CA GLU A 41 -17.52 -15.04 4.39
C GLU A 41 -16.76 -16.34 4.15
N ARG A 42 -16.84 -16.89 2.93
CA ARG A 42 -16.04 -18.07 2.52
C ARG A 42 -14.54 -17.82 2.67
N ILE A 43 -14.06 -16.66 2.21
CA ILE A 43 -12.65 -16.29 2.28
C ILE A 43 -12.21 -16.14 3.74
N LEU A 44 -12.99 -15.44 4.57
CA LEU A 44 -12.71 -15.28 6.00
C LEU A 44 -12.66 -16.62 6.75
N GLY A 45 -13.39 -17.63 6.28
CA GLY A 45 -13.35 -19.00 6.80
C GLY A 45 -12.13 -19.83 6.40
N LEU A 46 -11.26 -19.33 5.51
CA LEU A 46 -10.03 -20.03 5.12
C LEU A 46 -9.04 -20.10 6.30
N ALA A 47 -8.32 -21.21 6.40
CA ALA A 47 -7.49 -21.53 7.56
C ALA A 47 -6.23 -20.67 7.68
N SER A 48 -5.63 -20.24 6.56
CA SER A 48 -4.37 -19.50 6.57
C SER A 48 -4.53 -18.05 6.10
N PHE A 49 -3.83 -17.14 6.78
CA PHE A 49 -3.79 -15.73 6.39
C PHE A 49 -3.27 -15.51 4.95
N PRO A 50 -2.20 -16.19 4.48
CA PRO A 50 -1.76 -16.05 3.09
C PRO A 50 -2.83 -16.47 2.07
N GLU A 51 -3.60 -17.53 2.34
CA GLU A 51 -4.71 -17.93 1.46
C GLU A 51 -5.83 -16.88 1.45
N GLN A 52 -6.15 -16.28 2.60
CA GLN A 52 -7.12 -15.19 2.66
C GLN A 52 -6.67 -14.01 1.80
N VAL A 53 -5.40 -13.60 1.90
CA VAL A 53 -4.82 -12.52 1.08
C VAL A 53 -4.88 -12.87 -0.41
N ASP A 54 -4.53 -14.10 -0.79
CA ASP A 54 -4.57 -14.56 -2.18
C ASP A 54 -6.00 -14.53 -2.75
N ASN A 55 -7.00 -14.93 -1.96
CA ASN A 55 -8.39 -14.93 -2.39
C ASN A 55 -8.99 -13.52 -2.42
N PHE A 56 -8.71 -12.66 -1.44
CA PHE A 56 -9.15 -11.26 -1.49
C PHE A 56 -8.52 -10.52 -2.67
N ALA A 57 -7.22 -10.73 -2.96
CA ALA A 57 -6.58 -10.13 -4.12
C ALA A 57 -7.28 -10.53 -5.43
N ARG A 58 -7.74 -11.78 -5.55
CA ARG A 58 -8.56 -12.23 -6.70
C ARG A 58 -9.94 -11.59 -6.71
N LEU A 59 -10.67 -11.64 -5.60
CA LEU A 59 -12.02 -11.08 -5.48
C LEU A 59 -12.05 -9.59 -5.82
N ARG A 60 -11.02 -8.87 -5.40
CA ARG A 60 -10.89 -7.42 -5.56
C ARG A 60 -10.13 -7.02 -6.80
N SER A 61 -9.57 -7.95 -7.59
CA SER A 61 -8.66 -7.63 -8.70
C SER A 61 -7.48 -6.74 -8.29
N CYS A 62 -6.93 -6.95 -7.08
CA CYS A 62 -5.72 -6.26 -6.63
C CYS A 62 -4.50 -6.75 -7.43
N PHE A 63 -3.44 -5.93 -7.46
CA PHE A 63 -2.18 -6.33 -8.09
C PHE A 63 -1.58 -7.54 -7.37
N LYS A 64 -1.37 -8.62 -8.13
CA LYS A 64 -0.86 -9.92 -7.70
C LYS A 64 -0.08 -10.60 -8.84
N PRO A 65 0.69 -11.67 -8.58
CA PRO A 65 1.26 -12.52 -9.62
C PRO A 65 0.19 -13.06 -10.58
N GLU A 66 0.58 -13.20 -11.85
CA GLU A 66 -0.16 -13.98 -12.83
C GLU A 66 -0.14 -15.47 -12.46
N ASP A 67 -1.12 -16.24 -12.93
CA ASP A 67 -1.23 -17.65 -12.58
C ASP A 67 -0.08 -18.49 -13.17
N ASP A 68 0.56 -17.99 -14.25
CA ASP A 68 1.76 -18.55 -14.88
C ASP A 68 3.04 -17.78 -14.49
N SER A 69 3.02 -17.08 -13.33
CA SER A 69 4.16 -16.34 -12.81
C SER A 69 5.44 -17.19 -12.76
N HIS A 70 6.53 -16.63 -13.28
CA HIS A 70 7.85 -17.24 -13.22
C HIS A 70 8.52 -16.96 -11.87
N SER A 71 8.37 -15.72 -11.39
CA SER A 71 9.07 -15.23 -10.22
C SER A 71 8.42 -15.71 -8.91
N TYR A 72 7.09 -15.77 -8.87
CA TYR A 72 6.37 -16.07 -7.63
C TYR A 72 6.73 -17.44 -7.03
N PRO A 73 6.75 -18.56 -7.78
CA PRO A 73 7.11 -19.85 -7.21
C PRO A 73 8.54 -19.88 -6.63
N ALA A 74 9.49 -19.20 -7.28
CA ALA A 74 10.86 -19.12 -6.78
C ALA A 74 10.94 -18.32 -5.47
N ILE A 75 10.21 -17.20 -5.37
CA ILE A 75 10.12 -16.40 -4.14
C ILE A 75 9.47 -17.23 -3.02
N GLN A 76 8.38 -17.96 -3.30
CA GLN A 76 7.71 -18.77 -2.30
C GLN A 76 8.59 -19.92 -1.79
N ALA A 77 9.27 -20.64 -2.70
CA ALA A 77 10.21 -21.69 -2.32
C ALA A 77 11.37 -21.14 -1.48
N TYR A 78 11.87 -19.95 -1.81
CA TYR A 78 12.87 -19.29 -0.97
C TYR A 78 12.32 -18.96 0.42
N LEU A 79 11.14 -18.35 0.51
CA LEU A 79 10.53 -17.97 1.78
C LEU A 79 10.27 -19.20 2.66
N SER A 80 9.79 -20.32 2.10
CA SER A 80 9.58 -21.58 2.83
C SER A 80 10.89 -22.31 3.21
N GLY A 81 12.02 -21.92 2.62
CA GLY A 81 13.31 -22.56 2.85
C GLY A 81 13.55 -23.80 1.97
N GLU A 82 12.72 -24.02 0.95
CA GLU A 82 12.91 -25.06 -0.07
C GLU A 82 13.98 -24.68 -1.10
N LEU A 83 14.28 -23.39 -1.24
CA LEU A 83 15.27 -22.86 -2.16
C LEU A 83 16.20 -21.89 -1.43
N GLU A 84 17.51 -22.00 -1.70
CA GLU A 84 18.49 -21.07 -1.15
C GLU A 84 18.40 -19.70 -1.86
N LEU A 85 18.87 -18.64 -1.19
CA LEU A 85 18.78 -17.26 -1.67
C LEU A 85 19.37 -17.09 -3.08
N GLU A 86 20.60 -17.55 -3.29
CA GLU A 86 21.29 -17.43 -4.58
C GLU A 86 20.59 -18.20 -5.69
N ASP A 87 20.09 -19.39 -5.40
CA ASP A 87 19.37 -20.22 -6.38
C ASP A 87 18.04 -19.59 -6.77
N ALA A 88 17.32 -19.00 -5.80
CA ALA A 88 16.08 -18.26 -6.06
C ALA A 88 16.34 -17.04 -6.92
N VAL A 89 17.38 -16.26 -6.59
CA VAL A 89 17.77 -15.07 -7.35
C VAL A 89 18.20 -15.42 -8.77
N ASN A 90 19.02 -16.46 -8.96
CA ASN A 90 19.43 -16.92 -10.29
C ASN A 90 18.23 -17.39 -11.11
N LYS A 91 17.35 -18.21 -10.51
CA LYS A 91 16.13 -18.68 -11.16
C LYS A 91 15.25 -17.53 -11.63
N ILE A 92 15.11 -16.47 -10.83
CA ILE A 92 14.36 -15.26 -11.20
C ILE A 92 15.08 -14.47 -12.30
N ALA A 93 16.37 -14.23 -12.13
CA ALA A 93 17.13 -13.27 -12.93
C ALA A 93 17.46 -13.77 -14.33
N GLU A 94 17.78 -15.05 -14.52
CA GLU A 94 18.22 -15.61 -15.81
C GLU A 94 17.29 -15.30 -17.00
N PRO A 95 15.97 -15.56 -16.95
CA PRO A 95 15.09 -15.21 -18.06
C PRO A 95 14.93 -13.70 -18.26
N ILE A 96 14.99 -12.92 -17.19
CA ILE A 96 14.94 -11.45 -17.26
C ILE A 96 16.18 -10.93 -17.97
N GLU A 97 17.38 -11.38 -17.58
CA GLU A 97 18.66 -10.98 -18.17
C GLU A 97 18.74 -11.39 -19.64
N LYS A 98 18.25 -12.60 -19.98
CA LYS A 98 18.16 -13.07 -21.36
C LYS A 98 17.24 -12.20 -22.21
N ALA A 99 16.05 -11.85 -21.69
CA ALA A 99 15.12 -10.96 -22.36
C ALA A 99 15.65 -9.51 -22.42
N TYR A 100 16.37 -9.05 -21.41
CA TYR A 100 16.94 -7.70 -21.39
C TYR A 100 18.10 -7.57 -22.39
N SER A 101 18.86 -8.65 -22.59
CA SER A 101 20.03 -8.66 -23.47
C SER A 101 19.68 -9.03 -24.92
N SER A 102 18.41 -9.33 -25.24
CA SER A 102 18.01 -9.72 -26.59
C SER A 102 18.00 -8.52 -27.54
N ALA A 103 18.31 -8.78 -28.81
CA ALA A 103 18.38 -7.77 -29.85
C ALA A 103 17.00 -7.26 -30.33
N ASP A 104 15.90 -7.88 -29.88
CA ASP A 104 14.51 -7.51 -30.18
C ASP A 104 13.98 -6.39 -29.28
N HIS A 105 14.87 -5.61 -28.67
CA HIS A 105 14.54 -4.55 -27.70
C HIS A 105 13.91 -5.04 -26.40
N GLY A 106 14.05 -6.32 -26.08
CA GLY A 106 13.34 -6.95 -24.97
C GLY A 106 11.84 -7.10 -25.22
N CYS A 107 11.39 -6.87 -26.45
CA CYS A 107 10.02 -7.03 -26.91
C CYS A 107 9.83 -8.41 -27.54
N ALA A 108 9.97 -9.47 -26.75
CA ALA A 108 9.55 -10.79 -27.22
C ALA A 108 8.01 -10.79 -27.29
N LEU A 109 7.46 -10.30 -28.41
CA LEU A 109 6.11 -10.54 -28.89
C LEU A 109 6.25 -10.78 -30.39
N ASP A 110 5.93 -11.99 -30.84
CA ASP A 110 5.85 -12.30 -32.26
C ASP A 110 4.79 -11.39 -32.92
N PRO A 111 5.18 -10.43 -33.79
CA PRO A 111 4.22 -9.50 -34.40
C PRO A 111 3.21 -10.19 -35.30
N SER A 112 3.44 -11.45 -35.69
CA SER A 112 2.59 -12.22 -36.59
C SER A 112 1.50 -13.03 -35.87
N ASN A 113 1.50 -13.09 -34.53
CA ASN A 113 0.49 -13.82 -33.77
C ASN A 113 0.14 -13.16 -32.42
N PRO A 114 -0.83 -12.22 -32.40
CA PRO A 114 -1.32 -11.59 -31.17
C PRO A 114 -2.03 -12.55 -30.19
N ASN A 115 -2.28 -13.80 -30.59
CA ASN A 115 -2.87 -14.86 -29.75
C ASN A 115 -1.86 -15.95 -29.37
N SER A 116 -0.56 -15.75 -29.55
CA SER A 116 0.49 -16.65 -29.05
C SER A 116 0.70 -16.49 -27.53
N GLY A 117 -0.35 -16.68 -26.75
CA GLY A 117 -0.31 -16.79 -25.28
C GLY A 117 0.38 -18.06 -24.78
N SER A 118 1.50 -18.44 -25.40
CA SER A 118 2.39 -19.47 -24.87
C SER A 118 3.54 -18.78 -24.14
N SER A 119 3.72 -19.12 -22.87
CA SER A 119 4.68 -18.60 -21.88
C SER A 119 6.17 -18.49 -22.29
N ARG A 120 6.54 -18.79 -23.54
CA ARG A 120 7.95 -18.86 -23.97
C ARG A 120 8.57 -17.52 -24.36
N ASN A 121 7.77 -16.50 -24.65
CA ASN A 121 8.25 -15.20 -25.13
C ASN A 121 7.55 -14.08 -24.35
N ARG A 122 7.93 -13.88 -23.08
CA ARG A 122 7.52 -12.70 -22.29
C ARG A 122 8.56 -11.60 -22.50
N SER A 123 8.11 -10.35 -22.65
CA SER A 123 9.01 -9.20 -22.77
C SER A 123 9.80 -8.97 -21.47
N THR A 124 10.89 -8.20 -21.54
CA THR A 124 11.64 -7.75 -20.36
C THR A 124 10.72 -7.05 -19.36
N GLU A 125 9.88 -6.13 -19.84
CA GLU A 125 8.88 -5.45 -19.02
C GLU A 125 7.92 -6.44 -18.35
N GLY A 126 7.41 -7.42 -19.10
CA GLY A 126 6.52 -8.43 -18.57
C GLY A 126 7.17 -9.23 -17.44
N PHE A 127 8.42 -9.65 -17.59
CA PHE A 127 9.11 -10.38 -16.51
C PHE A 127 9.42 -9.51 -15.30
N LEU A 128 9.77 -8.24 -15.51
CA LEU A 128 10.01 -7.30 -14.41
C LEU A 128 8.72 -6.98 -13.64
N ARG A 129 7.59 -6.80 -14.34
CA ARG A 129 6.28 -6.64 -13.70
C ARG A 129 5.90 -7.88 -12.90
N ASP A 130 6.07 -9.06 -13.49
CA ASP A 130 5.88 -10.34 -12.80
C ASP A 130 6.72 -10.42 -11.52
N LEU A 131 8.01 -10.11 -11.60
CA LEU A 131 8.91 -10.07 -10.45
C LEU A 131 8.39 -9.13 -9.36
N TRP A 132 8.16 -7.86 -9.69
CA TRP A 132 7.82 -6.87 -8.68
C TRP A 132 6.43 -7.08 -8.08
N TYR A 133 5.42 -7.45 -8.87
CA TYR A 133 4.13 -7.85 -8.30
C TYR A 133 4.26 -9.09 -7.42
N SER A 134 5.16 -10.02 -7.75
CA SER A 134 5.42 -11.19 -6.91
C SER A 134 6.07 -10.84 -5.59
N VAL A 135 7.06 -9.94 -5.59
CA VAL A 135 7.69 -9.44 -4.36
C VAL A 135 6.66 -8.70 -3.50
N LEU A 136 5.96 -7.72 -4.07
CA LEU A 136 5.02 -6.88 -3.33
C LEU A 136 3.81 -7.67 -2.81
N HIS A 137 3.31 -8.64 -3.58
CA HIS A 137 2.25 -9.55 -3.11
C HIS A 137 2.73 -10.51 -2.03
N SER A 138 3.97 -11.00 -2.13
CA SER A 138 4.58 -11.80 -1.05
C SER A 138 4.68 -10.99 0.24
N ALA A 139 5.05 -9.71 0.16
CA ALA A 139 5.10 -8.82 1.31
C ALA A 139 3.72 -8.67 1.99
N LYS A 140 2.62 -8.57 1.22
CA LYS A 140 1.25 -8.52 1.77
C LYS A 140 0.90 -9.76 2.60
N ARG A 141 1.39 -10.94 2.20
CA ARG A 141 1.11 -12.25 2.83
C ARG A 141 1.88 -12.48 4.14
N ILE A 142 2.90 -11.69 4.42
CA ILE A 142 3.79 -11.86 5.57
C ILE A 142 3.44 -10.79 6.64
N PRO A 143 3.08 -11.15 7.88
CA PRO A 143 2.86 -10.16 8.94
C PRO A 143 4.03 -9.18 9.08
N TRP A 144 3.74 -7.89 9.30
CA TRP A 144 4.73 -6.81 9.29
C TRP A 144 5.85 -6.95 10.33
N ASN A 145 5.62 -7.73 11.39
CA ASN A 145 6.54 -8.03 12.47
C ASN A 145 7.20 -9.41 12.35
N ASP A 146 6.92 -10.16 11.29
CA ASP A 146 7.54 -11.44 11.03
C ASP A 146 8.92 -11.25 10.36
N SER A 147 9.89 -12.05 10.80
CA SER A 147 11.26 -12.10 10.23
C SER A 147 11.30 -12.43 8.73
N LEU A 148 10.26 -13.06 8.17
CA LEU A 148 10.15 -13.32 6.75
C LEU A 148 10.11 -12.04 5.90
N GLN A 149 9.72 -10.88 6.48
CA GLN A 149 9.86 -9.58 5.82
C GLN A 149 11.34 -9.26 5.52
N GLU A 150 12.25 -9.54 6.46
CA GLU A 150 13.71 -9.35 6.27
C GLU A 150 14.29 -10.36 5.29
N LYS A 151 13.74 -11.59 5.28
CA LYS A 151 14.12 -12.62 4.31
C LYS A 151 13.78 -12.17 2.89
N LEU A 152 12.58 -11.64 2.67
CA LEU A 152 12.16 -11.05 1.39
C LEU A 152 13.00 -9.82 1.01
N LEU A 153 13.34 -8.97 1.98
CA LEU A 153 14.21 -7.82 1.79
C LEU A 153 15.60 -8.24 1.27
N SER A 154 16.16 -9.30 1.84
CA SER A 154 17.45 -9.88 1.44
C SER A 154 17.43 -10.37 -0.01
N LEU A 155 16.30 -10.92 -0.49
CA LEU A 155 16.12 -11.27 -1.89
C LEU A 155 16.19 -10.05 -2.80
N VAL A 156 15.47 -8.96 -2.47
CA VAL A 156 15.51 -7.73 -3.28
C VAL A 156 16.91 -7.09 -3.26
N GLN A 157 17.58 -7.10 -2.10
CA GLN A 157 18.95 -6.60 -1.99
C GLN A 157 19.92 -7.40 -2.87
N THR A 158 19.81 -8.73 -2.86
CA THR A 158 20.66 -9.61 -3.66
C THR A 158 20.40 -9.41 -5.15
N VAL A 159 19.13 -9.28 -5.56
CA VAL A 159 18.75 -8.88 -6.92
C VAL A 159 19.40 -7.55 -7.30
N LYS A 160 19.32 -6.52 -6.44
CA LYS A 160 19.92 -5.19 -6.69
C LYS A 160 21.43 -5.23 -6.91
N LEU A 161 22.12 -6.11 -6.18
CA LEU A 161 23.59 -6.24 -6.19
C LEU A 161 24.11 -7.07 -7.36
N ARG A 162 23.23 -7.71 -8.15
CA ARG A 162 23.65 -8.44 -9.34
C ARG A 162 24.33 -7.52 -10.35
N PRO A 163 25.32 -8.02 -11.12
CA PRO A 163 25.87 -7.29 -12.25
C PRO A 163 24.78 -6.99 -13.28
N ASP A 164 24.72 -5.74 -13.74
CA ASP A 164 23.83 -5.39 -14.85
C ASP A 164 24.25 -6.14 -16.12
N PRO A 165 23.34 -6.87 -16.79
CA PRO A 165 23.66 -7.56 -18.04
C PRO A 165 23.92 -6.56 -19.17
N PRO A 166 24.69 -6.94 -20.21
CA PRO A 166 24.96 -6.06 -21.34
C PRO A 166 23.68 -5.74 -22.11
N ARG A 167 23.51 -4.46 -22.46
CA ARG A 167 22.40 -4.03 -23.29
C ARG A 167 22.79 -4.06 -24.76
N ASN A 168 22.22 -4.99 -25.53
CA ASN A 168 22.60 -5.22 -26.93
C ASN A 168 21.72 -4.47 -27.95
N PHE A 169 21.03 -3.39 -27.53
CA PHE A 169 20.14 -2.63 -28.41
C PHE A 169 20.15 -1.12 -28.13
N ASP A 170 19.85 -0.32 -29.15
CA ASP A 170 19.91 1.15 -29.11
C ASP A 170 18.63 1.77 -28.52
N ILE A 171 18.76 2.51 -27.41
CA ILE A 171 17.68 3.23 -26.71
C ILE A 171 16.98 4.24 -27.61
N LYS A 172 17.69 4.85 -28.58
CA LYS A 172 17.09 5.84 -29.48
C LYS A 172 16.17 5.20 -30.53
N LYS A 173 16.29 3.88 -30.74
CA LYS A 173 15.48 3.12 -31.71
C LYS A 173 14.32 2.37 -31.05
N THR A 174 14.32 2.23 -29.72
CA THR A 174 13.17 1.70 -29.01
C THR A 174 12.04 2.71 -29.00
N LYS A 175 10.98 2.41 -29.75
CA LYS A 175 9.68 3.08 -29.63
C LYS A 175 8.92 2.66 -28.34
N SER A 176 9.59 2.07 -27.36
CA SER A 176 8.95 1.66 -26.11
C SER A 176 8.73 2.89 -25.25
N ASP A 177 7.49 3.12 -24.86
CA ASP A 177 7.04 4.24 -24.06
C ASP A 177 7.70 4.23 -22.66
N GLY A 178 8.90 4.80 -22.54
CA GLY A 178 9.58 5.14 -21.28
C GLY A 178 10.11 4.00 -20.40
N VAL A 179 9.51 2.81 -20.43
CA VAL A 179 9.71 1.74 -19.43
C VAL A 179 11.11 1.14 -19.43
N LEU A 180 11.75 1.01 -20.60
CA LEU A 180 13.12 0.52 -20.73
C LEU A 180 14.16 1.65 -20.89
N SER A 181 13.82 2.91 -20.58
CA SER A 181 14.74 4.04 -20.80
C SER A 181 16.01 4.01 -19.92
N SER A 182 16.03 3.22 -18.84
CA SER A 182 17.21 3.05 -17.98
C SER A 182 18.27 2.17 -18.65
N SER A 183 19.52 2.62 -18.67
CA SER A 183 20.67 1.83 -19.13
C SER A 183 21.09 0.71 -18.17
N THR A 184 20.42 0.57 -17.03
CA THR A 184 20.71 -0.43 -15.98
C THR A 184 19.44 -1.18 -15.61
N LEU A 185 19.58 -2.45 -15.23
CA LEU A 185 18.49 -3.35 -14.91
C LEU A 185 18.36 -3.53 -13.40
N TRP A 186 19.39 -4.09 -12.78
CA TRP A 186 19.40 -4.54 -11.39
C TRP A 186 19.78 -3.44 -10.42
N SER A 187 20.86 -2.70 -10.72
CA SER A 187 21.33 -1.63 -9.84
C SER A 187 20.28 -0.52 -9.65
N SER A 188 19.47 -0.27 -10.69
CA SER A 188 18.35 0.68 -10.66
C SER A 188 17.01 0.10 -10.19
N LEU A 189 16.91 -1.22 -10.02
CA LEU A 189 15.64 -1.92 -9.75
C LEU A 189 14.56 -1.51 -10.77
N LEU A 190 14.88 -1.65 -12.06
CA LEU A 190 14.04 -1.20 -13.16
C LEU A 190 12.60 -1.70 -12.99
N LEU A 191 11.62 -0.78 -13.12
CA LEU A 191 10.19 -0.98 -12.90
C LEU A 191 9.69 -1.19 -11.46
N LEU A 192 10.55 -1.25 -10.45
CA LEU A 192 10.08 -1.37 -9.05
C LEU A 192 9.23 -0.15 -8.64
N GLY A 193 9.65 1.06 -9.00
CA GLY A 193 8.93 2.30 -8.68
C GLY A 193 7.50 2.33 -9.27
N PRO A 194 7.34 2.21 -10.60
CA PRO A 194 6.02 2.16 -11.24
C PRO A 194 5.11 1.05 -10.68
N THR A 195 5.61 -0.17 -10.51
CA THR A 195 4.82 -1.30 -9.97
C THR A 195 4.43 -1.10 -8.51
N THR A 196 5.27 -0.45 -7.71
CA THR A 196 4.92 -0.04 -6.34
C THR A 196 3.80 1.01 -6.36
N ARG A 197 3.88 2.02 -7.24
CA ARG A 197 2.84 3.04 -7.38
C ARG A 197 1.51 2.45 -7.83
N GLU A 198 1.53 1.50 -8.76
CA GLU A 198 0.36 0.75 -9.22
C GLU A 198 -0.25 -0.04 -8.05
N SER A 199 0.56 -0.82 -7.34
CA SER A 199 0.14 -1.60 -6.16
C SER A 199 -0.40 -0.72 -5.03
N PHE A 200 -0.03 0.56 -4.98
CA PHE A 200 -0.58 1.52 -4.02
C PHE A 200 -2.07 1.80 -4.26
N ASN A 201 -2.60 1.52 -5.45
CA ASN A 201 -4.04 1.58 -5.72
C ASN A 201 -4.80 0.42 -5.03
N ASP A 202 -4.10 -0.56 -4.46
CA ASP A 202 -4.70 -1.63 -3.66
C ASP A 202 -5.08 -1.21 -2.23
N SER A 203 -4.94 0.07 -1.88
CA SER A 203 -5.27 0.58 -0.55
C SER A 203 -6.74 0.32 -0.19
N PRO A 204 -7.07 0.06 1.10
CA PRO A 204 -8.44 -0.03 1.57
C PRO A 204 -9.27 1.19 1.16
N GLY A 205 -10.46 0.96 0.62
CA GLY A 205 -11.35 2.02 0.14
C GLY A 205 -11.10 2.48 -1.31
N VAL A 206 -10.09 1.91 -1.97
CA VAL A 206 -9.85 2.12 -3.41
C VAL A 206 -10.14 0.82 -4.15
N GLN A 207 -9.22 -0.15 -4.08
CA GLN A 207 -9.43 -1.49 -4.64
C GLN A 207 -9.77 -2.51 -3.55
N ALA A 208 -9.03 -2.51 -2.44
CA ALA A 208 -9.29 -3.42 -1.33
C ALA A 208 -10.46 -2.95 -0.46
N GLY A 209 -11.11 -3.90 0.21
CA GLY A 209 -12.10 -3.65 1.25
C GLY A 209 -11.49 -3.38 2.62
N TYR A 210 -12.34 -3.42 3.64
CA TYR A 210 -11.97 -3.17 5.04
C TYR A 210 -12.01 -4.44 5.90
N GLN A 211 -11.92 -5.61 5.27
CA GLN A 211 -11.87 -6.87 6.02
C GLN A 211 -10.54 -6.98 6.77
N PRO A 212 -10.51 -7.64 7.96
CA PRO A 212 -9.27 -7.74 8.74
C PRO A 212 -8.05 -8.24 7.95
N PRO A 213 -8.16 -9.25 7.06
CA PRO A 213 -7.01 -9.68 6.27
C PRO A 213 -6.56 -8.66 5.22
N GLU A 214 -7.49 -7.90 4.63
CA GLU A 214 -7.19 -6.83 3.67
C GLU A 214 -6.45 -5.67 4.36
N ILE A 215 -6.89 -5.28 5.56
CA ILE A 215 -6.24 -4.26 6.39
C ILE A 215 -4.83 -4.69 6.79
N ALA A 216 -4.68 -5.93 7.28
CA ALA A 216 -3.38 -6.46 7.67
C ALA A 216 -2.43 -6.54 6.46
N ALA A 217 -2.91 -7.00 5.30
CA ALA A 217 -2.12 -7.04 4.07
C ALA A 217 -1.62 -5.64 3.66
N TRP A 218 -2.44 -4.61 3.82
CA TRP A 218 -2.04 -3.22 3.53
C TRP A 218 -0.95 -2.71 4.48
N ALA A 219 -1.06 -3.02 5.78
CA ALA A 219 -0.02 -2.71 6.75
C ALA A 219 1.29 -3.45 6.46
N ASN A 220 1.21 -4.73 6.09
CA ASN A 220 2.36 -5.56 5.73
C ASN A 220 3.10 -5.02 4.50
N PHE A 221 2.35 -4.61 3.48
CA PHE A 221 2.91 -3.96 2.28
C PHE A 221 3.66 -2.66 2.64
N ASN A 222 3.04 -1.78 3.43
CA ASN A 222 3.68 -0.53 3.86
C ASN A 222 4.93 -0.78 4.72
N ALA A 223 4.88 -1.79 5.59
CA ALA A 223 6.02 -2.20 6.40
C ALA A 223 7.21 -2.68 5.57
N PHE A 224 6.95 -3.36 4.45
CA PHE A 224 8.00 -3.76 3.51
C PHE A 224 8.62 -2.56 2.78
N LEU A 225 7.79 -1.62 2.31
CA LEU A 225 8.29 -0.39 1.69
C LEU A 225 9.12 0.48 2.66
N ALA A 226 8.71 0.52 3.93
CA ALA A 226 9.47 1.17 4.98
C ALA A 226 10.86 0.55 5.17
N ARG A 227 10.98 -0.79 5.10
CA ARG A 227 12.26 -1.51 5.18
C ARG A 227 13.15 -1.31 3.95
N LEU A 228 12.56 -1.32 2.76
CA LEU A 228 13.30 -0.99 1.53
C LEU A 228 13.92 0.42 1.63
N THR A 229 13.17 1.36 2.22
CA THR A 229 13.60 2.72 2.45
C THR A 229 14.67 2.82 3.53
N SER A 230 14.47 2.17 4.69
CA SER A 230 15.44 2.22 5.80
C SER A 230 16.78 1.59 5.42
N SER A 231 16.75 0.55 4.58
CA SER A 231 17.93 -0.16 4.10
C SER A 231 18.58 0.47 2.87
N SER A 232 18.09 1.64 2.42
CA SER A 232 18.59 2.34 1.22
C SER A 232 18.58 1.49 -0.06
N ILE A 233 17.72 0.47 -0.13
CA ILE A 233 17.57 -0.40 -1.31
C ILE A 233 16.75 0.34 -2.38
N ALA A 234 15.65 0.94 -1.97
CA ALA A 234 14.79 1.79 -2.78
C ALA A 234 14.10 2.83 -1.90
N ASN A 235 13.90 4.05 -2.41
CA ASN A 235 13.43 5.15 -1.59
C ASN A 235 11.92 5.40 -1.79
N PHE A 236 11.14 5.14 -0.73
CA PHE A 236 9.68 5.28 -0.74
C PHE A 236 9.15 6.19 0.38
N TRP A 237 9.98 7.07 0.95
CA TRP A 237 9.57 7.94 2.08
C TRP A 237 8.30 8.74 1.83
N ILE A 238 7.98 9.09 0.57
CA ILE A 238 6.80 9.90 0.25
C ILE A 238 5.49 9.19 0.61
N TYR A 239 5.49 7.85 0.56
CA TYR A 239 4.34 7.05 0.97
C TYR A 239 4.12 7.11 2.49
N ALA A 240 5.17 7.30 3.29
CA ALA A 240 5.01 7.57 4.73
C ALA A 240 4.16 8.82 4.96
N ILE A 241 4.41 9.92 4.24
CA ILE A 241 3.57 11.14 4.34
C ILE A 241 2.13 10.84 3.93
N TRP A 242 1.93 10.04 2.88
CA TRP A 242 0.58 9.74 2.39
C TRP A 242 -0.22 8.96 3.41
N GLU A 243 0.38 7.92 4.01
CA GLU A 243 -0.26 7.12 5.06
C GLU A 243 -0.48 7.93 6.35
N LEU A 244 0.52 8.68 6.82
CA LEU A 244 0.40 9.54 8.00
C LEU A 244 -0.67 10.61 7.82
N ARG A 245 -0.73 11.25 6.64
CA ARG A 245 -1.80 12.20 6.32
C ARG A 245 -3.17 11.51 6.31
N SER A 246 -3.27 10.36 5.67
CA SER A 246 -4.52 9.60 5.59
C SER A 246 -5.03 9.25 6.98
N ALA A 247 -4.18 8.74 7.87
CA ALA A 247 -4.60 8.28 9.20
C ALA A 247 -4.78 9.41 10.23
N LEU A 248 -3.97 10.47 10.16
CA LEU A 248 -3.80 11.41 11.28
C LEU A 248 -4.23 12.83 10.95
N GLU A 249 -4.16 13.22 9.67
CA GLU A 249 -4.51 14.56 9.21
C GLU A 249 -5.86 14.62 8.50
N THR A 250 -6.51 13.48 8.27
CA THR A 250 -7.82 13.38 7.64
C THR A 250 -8.90 13.18 8.70
N ARG A 251 -10.05 13.83 8.51
CA ARG A 251 -11.23 13.68 9.36
C ARG A 251 -11.98 12.42 8.92
N HIS A 252 -12.00 11.44 9.81
CA HIS A 252 -12.81 10.25 9.64
C HIS A 252 -14.20 10.47 10.25
N GLU A 253 -15.23 10.03 9.53
CA GLU A 253 -16.60 10.04 10.07
C GLU A 253 -16.68 9.14 11.31
N LYS A 254 -17.26 9.66 12.40
CA LYS A 254 -17.36 8.92 13.68
C LYS A 254 -18.10 7.58 13.54
N THR A 255 -19.01 7.49 12.58
CA THR A 255 -19.79 6.28 12.26
C THR A 255 -18.98 5.27 11.45
N LYS A 256 -17.91 5.67 10.74
CA LYS A 256 -17.11 4.81 9.85
C LYS A 256 -15.74 4.50 10.46
N LYS A 257 -15.74 3.96 11.67
CA LYS A 257 -14.52 3.60 12.43
C LYS A 257 -13.59 2.65 11.67
N TYR A 258 -14.15 1.78 10.83
CA TYR A 258 -13.40 0.88 9.95
C TYR A 258 -12.40 1.61 9.03
N THR A 259 -12.62 2.89 8.70
CA THR A 259 -11.66 3.67 7.90
C THR A 259 -10.39 4.02 8.68
N LEU A 260 -10.52 4.29 9.99
CA LEU A 260 -9.37 4.45 10.89
C LEU A 260 -8.70 3.11 11.16
N ASP A 261 -9.48 2.05 11.37
CA ASP A 261 -8.94 0.69 11.53
C ASP A 261 -8.09 0.26 10.33
N ALA A 262 -8.37 0.77 9.13
CA ALA A 262 -7.57 0.51 7.95
C ALA A 262 -6.34 1.43 7.80
N ALA A 263 -6.50 2.72 8.09
CA ALA A 263 -5.44 3.70 7.84
C ALA A 263 -4.34 3.73 8.91
N VAL A 264 -4.71 3.50 10.18
CA VAL A 264 -3.79 3.64 11.32
C VAL A 264 -2.67 2.59 11.30
N PRO A 265 -2.93 1.29 11.04
CA PRO A 265 -1.86 0.29 11.03
C PRO A 265 -0.77 0.56 9.98
N SER A 266 -1.14 0.98 8.76
CA SER A 266 -0.16 1.30 7.71
C SER A 266 0.66 2.55 8.04
N ALA A 267 0.04 3.59 8.62
CA ALA A 267 0.76 4.76 9.10
C ALA A 267 1.72 4.44 10.25
N ALA A 268 1.29 3.59 11.19
CA ALA A 268 2.07 3.22 12.37
C ALA A 268 3.35 2.45 12.00
N VAL A 269 3.28 1.51 11.04
CA VAL A 269 4.48 0.74 10.65
C VAL A 269 5.58 1.63 10.03
N TRP A 270 5.23 2.68 9.28
CA TRP A 270 6.22 3.64 8.78
C TRP A 270 6.99 4.32 9.93
N VAL A 271 6.28 4.69 10.99
CA VAL A 271 6.88 5.28 12.20
C VAL A 271 7.75 4.26 12.92
N LEU A 272 7.26 3.05 13.15
CA LEU A 272 7.97 2.03 13.91
C LEU A 272 9.25 1.54 13.21
N ILE A 273 9.30 1.59 11.88
CA ILE A 273 10.42 1.09 11.08
C ILE A 273 11.38 2.21 10.66
N LEU A 274 10.86 3.35 10.23
CA LEU A 274 11.63 4.45 9.64
C LEU A 274 11.66 5.70 10.52
N GLY A 275 11.08 5.66 11.73
CA GLY A 275 10.74 6.85 12.49
C GLY A 275 11.90 7.78 12.82
N LYS A 276 13.09 7.26 13.20
CA LYS A 276 14.26 8.14 13.44
C LYS A 276 14.69 8.86 12.16
N THR A 277 14.78 8.13 11.04
CA THR A 277 15.09 8.71 9.73
C THR A 277 14.06 9.75 9.29
N LEU A 278 12.76 9.50 9.51
CA LEU A 278 11.69 10.46 9.20
C LEU A 278 11.77 11.70 10.10
N TYR A 279 12.05 11.51 11.39
CA TYR A 279 12.19 12.60 12.35
C TYR A 279 13.36 13.52 11.99
N ASP A 280 14.51 12.94 11.66
CA ASP A 280 15.73 13.68 11.34
C ASP A 280 15.72 14.32 9.94
N LYS A 281 14.80 13.93 9.07
CA LYS A 281 14.75 14.36 7.66
C LYS A 281 14.53 15.87 7.47
N GLU A 282 13.84 16.54 8.39
CA GLU A 282 13.49 17.98 8.38
C GLU A 282 13.65 18.69 7.02
N GLU A 283 12.59 18.65 6.20
CA GLU A 283 12.64 19.07 4.81
C GLU A 283 11.37 19.82 4.39
N ASP A 284 11.53 21.01 3.81
CA ASP A 284 10.46 21.75 3.13
C ASP A 284 10.26 21.18 1.72
N LEU A 285 9.08 20.59 1.52
CA LEU A 285 8.66 19.92 0.29
C LEU A 285 7.65 20.76 -0.49
N THR A 286 7.57 22.06 -0.20
CA THR A 286 6.73 22.99 -0.95
C THR A 286 7.14 22.97 -2.43
N PRO A 287 6.20 22.73 -3.36
CA PRO A 287 6.51 22.75 -4.78
C PRO A 287 7.13 24.09 -5.19
N LYS A 288 8.28 24.03 -5.88
CA LYS A 288 8.99 25.23 -6.34
C LYS A 288 8.33 25.87 -7.57
N GLU A 289 7.55 25.11 -8.32
CA GLU A 289 6.89 25.53 -9.55
C GLU A 289 5.38 25.30 -9.45
N ALA A 290 4.58 26.20 -10.03
CA ALA A 290 3.12 26.18 -9.92
C ALA A 290 2.45 25.00 -10.63
N ASN A 291 3.12 24.38 -11.61
CA ASN A 291 2.66 23.20 -12.34
C ASN A 291 3.02 21.87 -11.64
N HIS A 292 3.81 21.91 -10.56
CA HIS A 292 4.17 20.72 -9.80
C HIS A 292 3.08 20.39 -8.78
N GLY A 293 2.69 19.12 -8.73
CA GLY A 293 1.81 18.63 -7.66
C GLY A 293 2.45 18.79 -6.28
N SER A 294 1.62 18.84 -5.23
CA SER A 294 2.08 18.89 -3.83
C SER A 294 1.82 17.54 -3.14
N PRO A 295 2.65 16.51 -3.39
CA PRO A 295 2.43 15.18 -2.83
C PRO A 295 2.52 15.19 -1.29
N ALA A 296 3.31 16.10 -0.72
CA ALA A 296 3.51 16.25 0.72
C ALA A 296 2.51 17.20 1.41
N ARG A 297 1.48 17.70 0.68
CA ARG A 297 0.49 18.65 1.21
C ARG A 297 -0.09 18.21 2.56
N PRO A 298 -0.43 19.15 3.46
CA PRO A 298 -1.14 18.86 4.70
C PRO A 298 -2.56 18.33 4.44
N GLY A 299 -3.08 17.56 5.37
CA GLY A 299 -4.50 17.21 5.49
C GLY A 299 -5.29 18.24 6.28
N GLU A 300 -6.61 18.05 6.35
CA GLU A 300 -7.57 19.01 6.89
C GLU A 300 -7.44 19.31 8.38
N LEU A 301 -6.85 18.39 9.15
CA LEU A 301 -6.63 18.55 10.59
C LEU A 301 -5.30 19.27 10.91
N TRP A 302 -4.35 19.30 9.96
CA TRP A 302 -3.10 20.06 10.07
C TRP A 302 -3.24 21.42 9.38
N GLN A 303 -4.16 22.24 9.89
CA GLN A 303 -4.54 23.51 9.27
C GLN A 303 -3.40 24.53 9.27
N GLY A 304 -3.18 25.19 8.13
CA GLY A 304 -2.10 26.17 7.97
C GLY A 304 -0.69 25.57 7.93
N GLY A 305 -0.57 24.24 7.97
CA GLY A 305 0.69 23.53 7.85
C GLY A 305 1.32 23.64 6.45
N LYS A 306 2.64 23.49 6.39
CA LYS A 306 3.37 23.43 5.11
C LYS A 306 3.50 21.98 4.60
N PRO A 307 3.69 21.77 3.29
CA PRO A 307 4.13 20.49 2.75
C PRO A 307 5.56 20.20 3.22
N GLU A 308 5.74 19.53 4.34
CA GLU A 308 7.08 19.33 4.94
C GLU A 308 7.17 18.06 5.80
N PHE A 309 8.42 17.66 6.08
CA PHE A 309 8.75 16.98 7.33
C PHE A 309 9.27 18.01 8.32
N SER A 310 8.65 18.08 9.51
CA SER A 310 9.11 18.96 10.58
C SER A 310 8.81 18.37 11.94
N LYS A 311 9.54 18.83 12.96
CA LYS A 311 9.28 18.43 14.35
C LYS A 311 7.87 18.83 14.82
N ALA A 312 7.34 19.93 14.30
CA ALA A 312 5.98 20.37 14.60
C ALA A 312 4.93 19.39 14.05
N ARG A 313 5.06 19.00 12.78
CA ARG A 313 4.16 18.03 12.15
C ARG A 313 4.29 16.64 12.78
N TRP A 314 5.50 16.25 13.15
CA TRP A 314 5.77 15.04 13.94
C TRP A 314 5.06 15.04 15.30
N GLY A 315 5.18 16.13 16.05
CA GLY A 315 4.50 16.28 17.35
C GLY A 315 2.98 16.22 17.21
N PHE A 316 2.43 16.81 16.14
CA PHE A 316 1.01 16.68 15.78
C PHE A 316 0.63 15.21 15.54
N TRP A 317 1.35 14.49 14.67
CA TRP A 317 1.09 13.08 14.38
C TRP A 317 1.15 12.20 15.63
N ARG A 318 2.13 12.42 16.51
CA ARG A 318 2.22 11.71 17.79
C ARG A 318 0.96 11.93 18.64
N GLY A 319 0.51 13.19 18.77
CA GLY A 319 -0.72 13.52 19.49
C GLY A 319 -1.93 12.78 18.91
N ARG A 320 -2.06 12.74 17.58
CA ARG A 320 -3.14 12.03 16.90
C ARG A 320 -3.10 10.51 17.15
N PHE A 321 -1.92 9.90 17.12
CA PHE A 321 -1.78 8.48 17.48
C PHE A 321 -2.18 8.22 18.94
N ALA A 322 -1.83 9.11 19.87
CA ALA A 322 -2.25 8.98 21.27
C ALA A 322 -3.78 9.03 21.41
N GLU A 323 -4.44 9.97 20.74
CA GLU A 323 -5.91 10.04 20.74
C GLU A 323 -6.56 8.78 20.16
N VAL A 324 -6.01 8.24 19.06
CA VAL A 324 -6.49 6.98 18.44
C VAL A 324 -6.30 5.80 19.40
N ALA A 325 -5.22 5.76 20.17
CA ALA A 325 -4.96 4.70 21.13
C ALA A 325 -6.00 4.64 22.27
N GLU A 326 -6.64 5.77 22.57
CA GLU A 326 -7.66 5.92 23.62
C GLU A 326 -9.10 5.72 23.10
N ASP A 327 -9.28 5.52 21.79
CA ASP A 327 -10.61 5.37 21.17
C ASP A 327 -11.12 3.93 21.34
N GLU A 328 -12.01 3.73 22.33
CA GLU A 328 -12.65 2.44 22.65
C GLU A 328 -13.55 1.90 21.51
N GLY A 329 -13.89 2.72 20.52
CA GLY A 329 -14.70 2.31 19.38
C GLY A 329 -13.89 1.69 18.23
N LEU A 330 -12.57 1.60 18.35
CA LEU A 330 -11.69 0.99 17.36
C LEU A 330 -11.39 -0.47 17.70
N ARG A 331 -10.87 -1.21 16.72
CA ARG A 331 -10.35 -2.56 16.98
C ARG A 331 -9.17 -2.47 17.93
N MET A 332 -9.08 -3.43 18.85
CA MET A 332 -8.00 -3.52 19.85
C MET A 332 -6.60 -3.44 19.21
N GLU A 333 -6.40 -4.09 18.06
CA GLU A 333 -5.12 -4.06 17.36
C GLU A 333 -4.78 -2.66 16.82
N THR A 334 -5.78 -1.91 16.34
CA THR A 334 -5.63 -0.52 15.89
C THR A 334 -5.21 0.38 17.04
N SER A 335 -5.91 0.31 18.17
CA SER A 335 -5.58 1.12 19.36
C SER A 335 -4.18 0.77 19.90
N ARG A 336 -3.85 -0.53 19.91
CA ARG A 336 -2.53 -1.03 20.37
C ARG A 336 -1.39 -0.51 19.49
N ILE A 337 -1.49 -0.64 18.17
CA ILE A 337 -0.41 -0.21 17.27
C ILE A 337 -0.28 1.32 17.23
N ALA A 338 -1.37 2.07 17.39
CA ALA A 338 -1.34 3.51 17.56
C ALA A 338 -0.59 3.92 18.83
N GLY A 339 -0.87 3.25 19.96
CA GLY A 339 -0.15 3.47 21.22
C GLY A 339 1.35 3.19 21.09
N MET A 340 1.73 2.08 20.45
CA MET A 340 3.13 1.77 20.16
C MET A 340 3.82 2.85 19.32
N ALA A 341 3.17 3.33 18.25
CA ALA A 341 3.70 4.38 17.41
C ALA A 341 3.88 5.68 18.20
N SER A 342 2.88 6.11 18.96
CA SER A 342 2.96 7.31 19.80
C SER A 342 4.11 7.24 20.82
N GLU A 343 4.24 6.11 21.52
CA GLU A 343 5.32 5.91 22.49
C GLU A 343 6.70 5.95 21.81
N PHE A 344 6.84 5.26 20.67
CA PHE A 344 8.08 5.26 19.89
C PHE A 344 8.45 6.66 19.41
N MET A 345 7.48 7.43 18.90
CA MET A 345 7.71 8.81 18.48
C MET A 345 8.21 9.68 19.64
N GLY A 346 7.63 9.50 20.83
CA GLY A 346 8.09 10.17 22.04
C GLY A 346 9.51 9.76 22.46
N LYS A 347 9.93 8.51 22.22
CA LYS A 347 11.32 8.07 22.45
C LYS A 347 12.29 8.77 21.49
N VAL A 348 11.98 8.76 20.19
CA VAL A 348 12.78 9.41 19.13
C VAL A 348 12.98 10.91 19.39
N GLU A 349 12.00 11.60 19.98
CA GLU A 349 12.10 13.02 20.35
C GLU A 349 13.08 13.30 21.50
N ARG A 350 13.38 12.30 22.34
CA ARG A 350 14.27 12.44 23.51
C ARG A 350 15.71 12.01 23.23
N GLU A 351 15.93 11.35 22.11
CA GLU A 351 17.24 10.89 21.60
C GLU A 351 17.88 11.93 20.68
#